data_AF-A0A8J9SKN4-F1
#
_entry.id   AF-A0A8J9SKN4-F1
#
_cell.length_a   1.000
_cell.length_b   1.000
_cell.length_c   1.000
_cell.angle_alpha   90.00
_cell.angle_beta   90.00
_cell.angle_gamma   90.00
#
_symmetry.space_group_name_H-M   'P 1'
#
loop_
_entity.id
_entity.type
_entity.pdbx_description
1 polymer ?
#
loop_
_entity_poly.entity_id
_entity_poly.type
_entity_poly.pdbx_seq_one_letter_code
_entity_poly.pdbx_strand_id
1 'polypeptide(L)'
;QQNPSYYDFEHAKFPPPNLSVFTPESFQITRRLGTEKFSDVFEALYVGSKPLVTRHAEIVNTHRDQSPELVVLKVLKPVSPRKIRRELLVLQHASKIPSLVRILGIVIPPEPSSDQVTLPRMPSI
;
A
#
# COMPACT_ATOMS: atom_id res chain seq x y z
N GLN A 1 -10.57 17.10 23.63
CA GLN A 1 -9.68 17.55 22.54
C GLN A 1 -8.79 16.38 22.13
N GLN A 2 -8.55 16.16 20.84
CA GLN A 2 -7.62 15.11 20.41
C GLN A 2 -6.16 15.58 20.54
N ASN A 3 -5.25 14.62 20.71
CA ASN A 3 -3.81 14.89 20.79
C ASN A 3 -3.32 15.52 19.47
N PRO A 4 -2.48 16.57 19.47
CA PRO A 4 -1.92 17.16 18.25
C PRO A 4 -1.29 16.15 17.28
N SER A 5 -0.72 15.05 17.81
CA SER A 5 -0.15 13.97 17.00
C SER A 5 -1.15 13.30 16.05
N TYR A 6 -2.45 13.42 16.32
CA TYR A 6 -3.51 12.94 15.43
C TYR A 6 -3.51 13.64 14.06
N TYR A 7 -3.05 14.89 13.99
CA TYR A 7 -3.00 15.66 12.74
C TYR A 7 -1.56 15.84 12.21
N ASP A 8 -0.54 15.36 12.94
CA ASP A 8 0.86 15.59 12.59
C ASP A 8 1.38 14.60 11.54
N PHE A 9 0.98 14.82 10.29
CA PHE A 9 1.53 14.08 9.15
C PHE A 9 2.90 14.61 8.69
N GLU A 10 3.35 15.78 9.17
CA GLU A 10 4.65 16.35 8.82
C GLU A 10 5.80 15.55 9.47
N HIS A 11 5.58 15.04 10.67
CA HIS A 11 6.58 14.29 11.43
C HIS A 11 6.20 12.81 11.63
N ALA A 12 5.11 12.34 11.00
CA ALA A 12 4.74 10.94 11.01
C ALA A 12 5.89 10.06 10.48
N LYS A 13 6.22 8.99 11.22
CA LYS A 13 7.26 8.02 10.85
C LYS A 13 6.87 7.28 9.56
N PHE A 14 7.86 7.05 8.70
CA PHE A 14 7.72 6.25 7.49
C PHE A 14 8.85 5.21 7.45
N PRO A 15 8.55 3.91 7.27
CA PRO A 15 7.22 3.30 7.25
C PRO A 15 6.48 3.47 8.61
N PRO A 16 5.14 3.49 8.63
CA PRO A 16 4.40 3.57 9.88
C PRO A 16 4.60 2.29 10.71
N PRO A 17 4.97 2.38 12.01
CA PRO A 17 5.20 1.20 12.84
C PRO A 17 3.93 0.37 13.07
N ASN A 18 2.77 1.00 12.84
CA ASN A 18 1.47 0.42 13.02
C ASN A 18 0.88 -0.21 11.74
N LEU A 19 1.68 -0.46 10.70
CA LEU A 19 1.21 -0.96 9.43
C LEU A 19 2.12 -2.08 8.91
N SER A 20 1.52 -3.10 8.29
CA SER A 20 2.27 -4.18 7.66
C SER A 20 3.05 -3.64 6.45
N VAL A 21 4.30 -4.07 6.33
CA VAL A 21 5.15 -3.75 5.18
C VAL A 21 5.31 -5.02 4.35
N PHE A 22 5.00 -4.91 3.07
CA PHE A 22 5.11 -5.98 2.08
C PHE A 22 6.14 -5.64 1.03
N THR A 23 6.59 -6.66 0.30
CA THR A 23 7.41 -6.48 -0.90
C THR A 23 6.55 -6.64 -2.16
N PRO A 24 6.97 -6.12 -3.32
CA PRO A 24 6.21 -6.24 -4.57
C PRO A 24 5.86 -7.69 -4.94
N GLU A 25 6.73 -8.64 -4.60
CA GLU A 25 6.57 -10.08 -4.88
C GLU A 25 5.44 -10.73 -4.06
N SER A 26 4.94 -10.04 -3.02
CA SER A 26 3.80 -10.50 -2.23
C SER A 26 2.47 -10.41 -3.00
N PHE A 27 2.45 -9.76 -4.17
CA PHE A 27 1.26 -9.53 -4.95
C PHE A 27 1.47 -9.82 -6.43
N GLN A 28 0.46 -10.40 -7.05
CA GLN A 28 0.39 -10.59 -8.50
C GLN A 28 -0.69 -9.68 -9.09
N ILE A 29 -0.29 -8.69 -9.90
CA ILE A 29 -1.22 -7.79 -10.57
C ILE A 29 -2.05 -8.58 -11.59
N THR A 30 -3.37 -8.44 -11.53
CA THR A 30 -4.32 -9.08 -12.45
C THR A 30 -4.69 -8.13 -13.59
N ARG A 31 -5.11 -6.89 -13.25
CA ARG A 31 -5.48 -5.87 -14.25
C ARG A 31 -5.37 -4.46 -13.68
N ARG A 32 -5.26 -3.49 -14.57
CA ARG A 32 -5.38 -2.07 -14.22
C ARG A 32 -6.85 -1.70 -14.04
N LEU A 33 -7.17 -1.08 -12.91
CA LEU A 33 -8.51 -0.58 -12.61
C LEU A 33 -8.67 0.89 -13.03
N GLY A 34 -7.61 1.68 -12.94
CA GLY A 34 -7.66 3.09 -13.30
C GLY A 34 -6.31 3.78 -13.28
N THR A 35 -6.31 5.01 -13.80
CA THR A 35 -5.18 5.92 -13.74
C THR A 35 -5.64 7.30 -13.37
N GLU A 36 -4.89 7.92 -12.47
CA GLU A 36 -5.11 9.29 -12.04
C GLU A 36 -3.82 10.11 -12.20
N LYS A 37 -3.93 11.41 -11.97
CA LYS A 37 -2.80 12.34 -12.00
C LYS A 37 -1.63 11.90 -11.11
N PHE A 38 -1.92 11.30 -9.97
CA PHE A 38 -0.91 10.98 -8.93
C PHE A 38 -0.79 9.49 -8.60
N SER A 39 -1.58 8.63 -9.23
CA SER A 39 -1.51 7.19 -8.95
C SER A 39 -2.01 6.36 -10.12
N ASP A 40 -1.58 5.10 -10.14
CA ASP A 40 -2.14 4.04 -10.94
C ASP A 40 -2.73 2.98 -10.01
N VAL A 41 -3.93 2.49 -10.34
CA VAL A 41 -4.69 1.59 -9.48
C VAL A 41 -4.85 0.25 -10.18
N PHE A 42 -4.55 -0.83 -9.47
CA PHE A 42 -4.56 -2.19 -9.98
C PHE A 42 -5.34 -3.12 -9.07
N GLU A 43 -6.01 -4.10 -9.68
CA GLU A 43 -6.49 -5.30 -9.01
C GLU A 43 -5.32 -6.28 -8.95
N ALA A 44 -5.12 -6.90 -7.79
CA ALA A 44 -4.06 -7.88 -7.59
C ALA A 44 -4.51 -9.00 -6.67
N LEU A 45 -3.83 -10.14 -6.79
CA LEU A 45 -3.95 -11.28 -5.89
C LEU A 45 -2.82 -11.20 -4.87
N TYR A 46 -3.16 -11.35 -3.60
CA TYR A 46 -2.16 -11.60 -2.58
C TYR A 46 -1.69 -13.05 -2.67
N VAL A 47 -0.37 -13.25 -2.80
CA VAL A 47 0.28 -14.55 -2.96
C VAL A 47 1.23 -14.88 -1.81
N GLY A 48 1.19 -14.10 -0.73
CA GLY A 48 2.07 -14.32 0.42
C GLY A 48 1.62 -15.48 1.30
N SER A 49 2.57 -16.02 2.08
CA SER A 49 2.35 -17.23 2.88
C SER A 49 1.51 -17.03 4.14
N LYS A 50 1.26 -15.77 4.55
CA LYS A 50 0.50 -15.44 5.76
C LYS A 50 -0.80 -14.74 5.36
N PRO A 51 -1.98 -15.12 5.87
CA PRO A 51 -3.22 -14.43 5.52
C PRO A 51 -3.13 -12.94 5.84
N LEU A 52 -3.75 -12.07 5.04
CA LEU A 52 -3.80 -10.65 5.36
C LEU A 52 -4.76 -10.46 6.55
N VAL A 53 -4.20 -10.02 7.67
CA VAL A 53 -4.96 -9.72 8.88
C VAL A 53 -4.98 -8.20 9.05
N THR A 54 -6.18 -7.62 9.11
CA THR A 54 -6.33 -6.22 9.53
C THR A 54 -6.25 -6.16 11.05
N ARG A 55 -5.62 -5.11 11.62
CA ARG A 55 -5.43 -4.96 13.08
C ARG A 55 -6.72 -5.01 13.91
N HIS A 56 -7.87 -4.73 13.31
CA HIS A 56 -9.18 -4.89 13.94
C HIS A 56 -9.76 -6.30 13.78
N ALA A 57 -8.93 -7.34 13.91
CA ALA A 57 -9.29 -8.77 14.11
C ALA A 57 -10.40 -9.38 13.22
N GLU A 58 -10.87 -8.69 12.18
CA GLU A 58 -11.74 -9.21 11.16
C GLU A 58 -10.85 -9.72 10.05
N ILE A 59 -10.81 -11.05 9.93
CA ILE A 59 -10.30 -11.73 8.73
C ILE A 59 -11.08 -11.14 7.56
N VAL A 60 -10.38 -10.47 6.65
CA VAL A 60 -10.98 -9.96 5.42
C VAL A 60 -11.35 -11.20 4.62
N ASN A 61 -12.66 -11.52 4.59
CA ASN A 61 -13.25 -12.71 3.98
C ASN A 61 -13.07 -14.02 4.78
N THR A 62 -13.94 -14.27 5.76
CA THR A 62 -14.20 -15.61 6.30
C THR A 62 -15.24 -16.38 5.47
N HIS A 63 -15.32 -16.18 4.16
CA HIS A 63 -15.97 -17.19 3.33
C HIS A 63 -14.91 -18.25 3.06
N ARG A 64 -15.16 -19.47 3.55
CA ARG A 64 -14.32 -20.67 3.44
C ARG A 64 -14.14 -21.16 1.99
N ASP A 65 -14.27 -20.27 1.04
CA ASP A 65 -13.96 -20.53 -0.35
C ASP A 65 -12.46 -20.34 -0.50
N GLN A 66 -11.81 -21.28 -1.18
CA GLN A 66 -10.38 -21.24 -1.51
C GLN A 66 -10.03 -20.10 -2.49
N SER A 67 -10.84 -19.04 -2.54
CA SER A 67 -10.65 -17.90 -3.40
C SER A 67 -9.39 -17.16 -2.96
N PRO A 68 -8.50 -16.82 -3.90
CA PRO A 68 -7.33 -16.03 -3.60
C PRO A 68 -7.74 -14.66 -3.08
N GLU A 69 -6.96 -14.12 -2.14
CA GLU A 69 -7.29 -12.86 -1.50
C GLU A 69 -7.03 -11.69 -2.46
N LEU A 70 -8.12 -11.18 -3.04
CA LEU A 70 -8.10 -10.03 -3.96
C LEU A 70 -7.89 -8.73 -3.19
N VAL A 71 -6.97 -7.91 -3.69
CA VAL A 71 -6.64 -6.61 -3.13
C VAL A 71 -6.56 -5.55 -4.22
N VAL A 72 -6.59 -4.29 -3.80
CA VAL A 72 -6.35 -3.14 -4.68
C VAL A 72 -5.00 -2.54 -4.34
N LEU A 73 -4.11 -2.49 -5.34
CA LEU A 73 -2.82 -1.80 -5.24
C LEU A 73 -2.94 -0.40 -5.84
N LYS A 74 -2.66 0.61 -5.02
CA LYS A 74 -2.53 2.00 -5.46
C LYS A 74 -1.05 2.38 -5.51
N VAL A 75 -0.50 2.39 -6.71
CA VAL A 75 0.90 2.78 -6.97
C VAL A 75 0.96 4.30 -7.09
N LEU A 76 1.69 4.95 -6.19
CA LEU A 76 1.85 6.41 -6.22
C LEU A 76 2.90 6.78 -7.27
N LYS A 77 2.54 7.74 -8.13
CA LYS A 77 3.52 8.42 -8.99
C LYS A 77 4.47 9.26 -8.11
N PRO A 78 5.61 9.73 -8.64
CA PRO A 78 6.50 10.60 -7.88
C PRO A 78 5.75 11.81 -7.30
N VAL A 79 5.58 11.80 -5.98
CA VAL A 79 4.88 12.84 -5.22
C VAL A 79 5.68 13.17 -3.96
N SER A 80 5.49 14.38 -3.43
CA SER A 80 6.18 14.81 -2.22
C SER A 80 5.91 13.85 -1.05
N PRO A 81 6.92 13.47 -0.24
CA PRO A 81 6.75 12.58 0.91
C PRO A 81 5.67 13.04 1.90
N ARG A 82 5.48 14.36 2.02
CA ARG A 82 4.41 14.98 2.82
C ARG A 82 3.00 14.53 2.40
N LYS A 83 2.75 14.39 1.09
CA LYS A 83 1.46 13.91 0.55
C LYS A 83 1.23 12.43 0.88
N ILE A 84 2.29 11.62 0.76
CA ILE A 84 2.25 10.19 1.09
C ILE A 84 1.93 10.01 2.59
N ARG A 85 2.66 10.71 3.47
CA ARG A 85 2.44 10.65 4.92
C ARG A 85 1.05 11.12 5.33
N ARG A 86 0.54 12.19 4.71
CA ARG A 86 -0.83 12.68 4.95
C ARG A 86 -1.88 11.63 4.57
N GLU A 87 -1.76 11.02 3.40
CA GLU A 87 -2.70 10.01 2.94
C GLU A 87 -2.68 8.77 3.85
N LEU A 88 -1.49 8.28 4.21
CA LEU A 88 -1.34 7.15 5.13
C LEU A 88 -1.94 7.44 6.51
N LEU A 89 -1.69 8.62 7.10
CA LEU A 89 -2.23 8.98 8.40
C LEU A 89 -3.77 9.00 8.37
N VAL A 90 -4.36 9.61 7.33
CA VAL A 90 -5.82 9.66 7.16
C VAL A 90 -6.41 8.26 6.99
N LEU A 91 -5.80 7.42 6.15
CA LEU A 91 -6.28 6.04 5.92
C LEU A 91 -6.17 5.16 7.17
N GLN A 92 -5.12 5.35 7.99
CA GLN A 92 -5.00 4.65 9.27
C GLN A 92 -6.11 5.05 10.25
N HIS A 93 -6.49 6.32 10.29
CA HIS A 93 -7.62 6.76 11.11
C HIS A 93 -8.95 6.25 10.55
N ALA A 94 -9.15 6.32 9.24
CA ALA A 94 -10.34 5.81 8.55
C ALA A 94 -10.53 4.30 8.72
N SER A 95 -9.44 3.53 8.90
CA SER A 95 -9.50 2.07 9.10
C SER A 95 -10.29 1.62 10.35
N LYS A 96 -10.56 2.55 11.27
CA LYS A 96 -11.38 2.34 12.49
C LYS A 96 -12.88 2.57 12.23
N ILE A 97 -13.24 3.12 11.08
CA ILE A 97 -14.60 3.51 10.74
C ILE A 97 -15.20 2.42 9.84
N PRO A 98 -16.39 1.88 10.16
CA PRO A 98 -17.03 0.86 9.34
C PRO A 98 -17.36 1.41 7.94
N SER A 99 -17.37 0.52 6.95
CA SER A 99 -17.71 0.82 5.55
C SER A 99 -16.80 1.82 4.81
N LEU A 100 -15.70 2.28 5.43
CA LEU A 100 -14.63 3.00 4.73
C LEU A 100 -13.55 2.04 4.25
N VAL A 101 -12.78 2.50 3.26
CA VAL A 101 -11.64 1.75 2.74
C VAL A 101 -10.62 1.50 3.85
N ARG A 102 -10.14 0.26 3.94
CA ARG A 102 -9.14 -0.16 4.93
C ARG A 102 -7.78 -0.31 4.26
N ILE A 103 -6.79 0.35 4.83
CA ILE A 103 -5.40 0.12 4.45
C ILE A 103 -4.90 -1.17 5.10
N LEU A 104 -4.46 -2.13 4.27
CA LEU A 104 -3.91 -3.41 4.75
C LEU A 104 -2.42 -3.28 5.07
N GLY A 105 -1.70 -2.51 4.26
CA GLY A 105 -0.27 -2.35 4.38
C GLY A 105 0.28 -1.32 3.40
N ILE A 106 1.60 -1.21 3.39
CA ILE A 106 2.35 -0.55 2.32
C ILE A 106 3.27 -1.56 1.65
N VAL A 107 3.50 -1.35 0.36
CA VAL A 107 4.49 -2.10 -0.41
C VAL A 107 5.72 -1.22 -0.56
N ILE A 108 6.88 -1.70 -0.12
CA ILE A 108 8.16 -1.02 -0.31
C ILE A 108 9.01 -1.92 -1.20
N PRO A 109 9.44 -1.46 -2.39
CA PRO A 109 10.36 -2.23 -3.21
C PRO A 109 11.69 -2.39 -2.47
N PRO A 110 12.37 -3.55 -2.60
CA PRO A 110 13.71 -3.69 -2.06
C PRO A 110 14.62 -2.63 -2.69
N GLU A 111 15.58 -2.13 -1.91
CA GLU A 111 16.64 -1.28 -2.46
C GLU A 111 17.34 -2.06 -3.59
N PRO A 112 17.55 -1.45 -4.77
CA PRO A 112 18.26 -2.13 -5.84
C PRO A 112 19.64 -2.50 -5.31
N SER A 113 20.03 -3.77 -5.44
CA SER A 113 21.44 -4.12 -5.25
C SER A 113 22.26 -3.26 -6.21
N SER A 114 23.40 -2.76 -5.74
CA SER A 114 24.31 -1.87 -6.47
C SER A 114 24.65 -2.31 -7.90
N ASP A 115 24.42 -3.59 -8.20
CA ASP A 115 24.86 -4.27 -9.41
C ASP A 115 23.79 -4.32 -10.52
N GLN A 116 22.58 -3.81 -10.30
CA GLN A 116 21.46 -3.93 -11.27
C GLN A 116 20.96 -2.62 -11.90
N VAL A 117 21.59 -1.46 -11.61
CA VAL A 117 21.19 -0.19 -12.25
C VAL A 117 21.84 -0.05 -13.63
N THR A 118 21.54 -0.98 -14.53
CA THR A 118 21.66 -0.71 -15.98
C THR A 118 20.28 -0.26 -16.43
N LEU A 119 19.97 1.03 -16.22
CA LEU A 119 18.78 1.62 -16.83
C LEU A 119 18.85 1.34 -18.34
N PRO A 120 17.78 0.81 -18.96
CA PRO A 120 17.77 0.63 -20.41
C PRO A 120 18.06 1.99 -21.04
N ARG A 121 19.16 2.09 -21.79
CA ARG A 121 19.45 3.30 -22.57
C ARG A 121 18.29 3.49 -23.54
N MET A 122 17.60 4.62 -23.44
CA MET A 122 16.70 5.02 -24.51
C MET A 122 17.53 5.08 -25.81
N PRO A 123 17.10 4.41 -26.88
CA PRO A 123 17.74 4.59 -28.18
C PRO A 123 17.62 6.06 -28.55
N SER A 124 18.77 6.71 -28.75
CA SER A 124 18.84 8.04 -29.33
C SER A 124 18.26 7.97 -30.75
N ILE A 125 17.21 8.76 -31.00
CA ILE A 125 16.68 9.04 -32.34
C ILE A 125 17.73 9.82 -33.12
#